data_AF-A0A1C6T7F7-F1
#
_entry.id   AF-A0A1C6T7F7-F1
#
_cell.length_a   1.000
_cell.length_b   1.000
_cell.length_c   1.000
_cell.angle_alpha   90.00
_cell.angle_beta   90.00
_cell.angle_gamma   90.00
#
_symmetry.space_group_name_H-M   'P 1'
#
loop_
_entity.id
_entity.type
_entity.pdbx_description
1 polymer ?
#
loop_
_entity_poly.entity_id
_entity_poly.type
_entity_poly.pdbx_seq_one_letter_code
_entity_poly.pdbx_strand_id
1 'polypeptide(L)'
;MAQPLASNDFRITASSAGHDSGTFARSATVIEFAATAESAVSTEVALTVGGKKFTATKNIAEGSAQWSGAGLALHPDDSLALDAFAKALESEWVEPASATKAPISLHRDLTIRLAMLLAEAPPGTRIGTQDVPRPAERYGERKLPEGAAEVESCLQEGTHATVANSAERKAVVAACQEPNEDGIWYTRCNVNEWVIHDAADHCIMGESVYVGPASYDCMGKCGGGCFIITGYTYDCADHDRCGRVHGGSTDPWDSECGDEYWEADDDFLWSTNQCG
;
A
#
# COMPACT_ATOMS: atom_id res chain seq x y z
N MET A 1 -11.68 -40.74 -1.13
CA MET A 1 -11.50 -39.93 0.09
C MET A 1 -10.44 -38.90 -0.25
N ALA A 2 -10.81 -37.61 -0.28
CA ALA A 2 -9.83 -36.54 -0.49
C ALA A 2 -8.96 -36.43 0.76
N GLN A 3 -7.63 -36.35 0.58
CA GLN A 3 -6.71 -36.06 1.68
C GLN A 3 -7.10 -34.73 2.33
N PRO A 4 -7.04 -34.62 3.68
CA PRO A 4 -7.20 -33.32 4.32
C PRO A 4 -6.05 -32.43 3.83
N LEU A 5 -6.40 -31.28 3.27
CA LEU A 5 -5.44 -30.27 2.86
C LEU A 5 -4.57 -29.91 4.08
N ALA A 6 -3.26 -29.78 3.86
CA ALA A 6 -2.36 -29.25 4.88
C ALA A 6 -2.85 -27.87 5.36
N SER A 7 -2.39 -27.40 6.52
CA SER A 7 -2.92 -26.18 7.17
C SER A 7 -2.95 -24.97 6.24
N ASN A 8 -2.03 -24.91 5.27
CA ASN A 8 -2.08 -24.08 4.07
C ASN A 8 -1.61 -24.94 2.89
N ASP A 9 -2.34 -24.98 1.78
CA ASP A 9 -1.95 -25.69 0.55
C ASP A 9 -1.96 -24.71 -0.64
N PHE A 10 -0.79 -24.17 -0.96
CA PHE A 10 -0.59 -23.25 -2.08
C PHE A 10 -0.06 -24.00 -3.31
N ARG A 11 -0.70 -23.81 -4.46
CA ARG A 11 -0.34 -24.46 -5.72
C ARG A 11 -0.51 -23.52 -6.90
N ILE A 12 0.55 -23.32 -7.66
CA ILE A 12 0.49 -22.71 -8.99
C ILE A 12 0.17 -23.82 -10.01
N THR A 13 -0.92 -23.67 -10.75
CA THR A 13 -1.36 -24.63 -11.77
C THR A 13 -0.91 -24.26 -13.18
N ALA A 14 -0.69 -22.97 -13.45
CA ALA A 14 -0.06 -22.50 -14.68
C ALA A 14 0.80 -21.27 -14.37
N SER A 15 1.97 -21.19 -14.99
CA SER A 15 2.88 -20.04 -14.88
C SER A 15 3.58 -19.78 -16.20
N SER A 16 3.61 -18.51 -16.60
CA SER A 16 4.26 -18.03 -17.80
C SER A 16 4.64 -16.55 -17.65
N ALA A 17 5.28 -15.97 -18.67
CA ALA A 17 5.71 -14.57 -18.62
C ALA A 17 4.58 -13.55 -18.44
N GLY A 18 3.34 -13.88 -18.82
CA GLY A 18 2.20 -12.97 -18.75
C GLY A 18 0.92 -13.59 -18.20
N HIS A 19 1.03 -14.76 -17.56
CA HIS A 19 -0.12 -15.42 -16.98
C HIS A 19 0.31 -16.34 -15.83
N ASP A 20 -0.35 -16.20 -14.69
CA ASP A 20 -0.26 -17.13 -13.56
C ASP A 20 -1.67 -17.50 -13.09
N SER A 21 -1.88 -18.77 -12.75
CA SER A 21 -3.09 -19.23 -12.10
C SER A 21 -2.81 -20.34 -11.11
N GLY A 22 -3.68 -20.49 -10.13
CA GLY A 22 -3.50 -21.49 -9.09
C GLY A 22 -4.57 -21.44 -8.02
N THR A 23 -4.29 -22.17 -6.95
CA THR A 23 -5.19 -22.34 -5.82
C THR A 23 -4.43 -22.22 -4.52
N PHE A 24 -5.09 -21.68 -3.51
CA PHE A 24 -4.68 -21.73 -2.13
C PHE A 24 -5.84 -22.26 -1.29
N ALA A 25 -5.55 -23.08 -0.29
CA ALA A 25 -6.57 -23.51 0.66
C ALA A 25 -6.09 -23.38 2.10
N ARG A 26 -6.95 -22.85 2.96
CA ARG A 26 -6.78 -22.80 4.42
C ARG A 26 -8.12 -23.14 5.08
N SER A 27 -8.11 -24.15 5.94
CA SER A 27 -9.34 -24.67 6.57
C SER A 27 -10.41 -25.03 5.53
N ALA A 28 -11.58 -24.40 5.57
CA ALA A 28 -12.67 -24.63 4.61
C ALA A 28 -12.67 -23.65 3.43
N THR A 29 -11.84 -22.60 3.48
CA THR A 29 -11.80 -21.57 2.44
C THR A 29 -10.78 -21.95 1.37
N VAL A 30 -11.25 -21.96 0.13
CA VAL A 30 -10.42 -22.10 -1.07
C VAL A 30 -10.38 -20.75 -1.78
N ILE A 31 -9.18 -20.34 -2.17
CA ILE A 31 -8.90 -19.18 -3.01
C ILE A 31 -8.40 -19.72 -4.35
N GLU A 32 -9.09 -19.38 -5.43
CA GLU A 32 -8.60 -19.61 -6.79
C GLU A 32 -8.15 -18.27 -7.36
N PHE A 33 -6.98 -18.22 -8.00
CA PHE A 33 -6.51 -16.99 -8.63
C PHE A 33 -6.17 -17.21 -10.10
N ALA A 34 -6.43 -16.18 -10.90
CA ALA A 34 -6.00 -16.08 -12.27
C ALA A 34 -5.57 -14.64 -12.55
N ALA A 35 -4.34 -14.48 -13.00
CA ALA A 35 -3.71 -13.19 -13.26
C ALA A 35 -3.16 -13.19 -14.69
N THR A 36 -3.48 -12.15 -15.46
CA THR A 36 -3.08 -12.05 -16.87
C THR A 36 -2.53 -10.66 -17.14
N ALA A 37 -1.33 -10.59 -17.70
CA ALA A 37 -0.78 -9.38 -18.29
C ALA A 37 -1.30 -9.27 -19.72
N GLU A 38 -2.16 -8.28 -19.98
CA GLU A 38 -2.68 -8.00 -21.33
C GLU A 38 -1.61 -7.32 -22.19
N SER A 39 -0.72 -6.56 -21.55
CA SER A 39 0.46 -5.95 -22.15
C SER A 39 1.54 -5.72 -21.09
N ALA A 40 2.65 -5.07 -21.47
CA ALA A 40 3.67 -4.66 -20.49
C ALA A 40 3.19 -3.63 -19.45
N VAL A 41 2.04 -2.98 -19.70
CA VAL A 41 1.52 -1.87 -18.88
C VAL A 41 0.06 -2.06 -18.45
N SER A 42 -0.59 -3.16 -18.85
CA SER A 42 -1.98 -3.48 -18.50
C SER A 42 -2.10 -4.91 -17.97
N THR A 43 -2.88 -5.10 -16.92
CA THR A 43 -3.16 -6.41 -16.33
C THR A 43 -4.58 -6.50 -15.76
N GLU A 44 -5.10 -7.73 -15.72
CA GLU A 44 -6.31 -8.12 -15.00
C GLU A 44 -5.98 -9.27 -14.05
N VAL A 45 -6.60 -9.24 -12.87
CA VAL A 45 -6.56 -10.30 -11.86
C VAL A 45 -7.98 -10.64 -11.44
N ALA A 46 -8.23 -11.93 -11.22
CA ALA A 46 -9.42 -12.43 -10.54
C ALA A 46 -9.03 -13.34 -9.37
N LEU A 47 -9.65 -13.11 -8.21
CA LEU A 47 -9.62 -13.99 -7.04
C LEU A 47 -11.01 -14.54 -6.76
N THR A 48 -11.15 -15.85 -6.61
CA THR A 48 -12.39 -16.48 -6.13
C THR A 48 -12.16 -16.99 -4.72
N VAL A 49 -12.70 -16.31 -3.72
CA VAL A 49 -12.52 -16.59 -2.28
C VAL A 49 -13.78 -17.22 -1.72
N GLY A 50 -13.72 -18.50 -1.34
CA GLY A 50 -14.90 -19.21 -0.83
C GLY A 50 -16.08 -19.20 -1.82
N GLY A 51 -15.79 -19.20 -3.13
CA GLY A 51 -16.78 -19.10 -4.20
C GLY A 51 -17.22 -17.67 -4.57
N LYS A 52 -16.71 -16.64 -3.90
CA LYS A 52 -17.00 -15.22 -4.19
C LYS A 52 -15.92 -14.64 -5.08
N LYS A 53 -16.29 -14.04 -6.22
CA LYS A 53 -15.34 -13.51 -7.20
C LYS A 53 -15.06 -12.03 -6.94
N PHE A 54 -13.79 -11.70 -6.89
CA PHE A 54 -13.23 -10.35 -6.81
C PHE A 54 -12.29 -10.15 -8.00
N THR A 55 -12.24 -8.93 -8.54
CA THR A 55 -11.42 -8.61 -9.71
C THR A 55 -10.66 -7.32 -9.49
N ALA A 56 -9.49 -7.21 -10.11
CA ALA A 56 -8.77 -5.96 -10.22
C ALA A 56 -8.16 -5.79 -11.62
N THR A 57 -8.13 -4.56 -12.11
CA THR A 57 -7.44 -4.17 -13.34
C THR A 57 -6.50 -3.01 -13.04
N LYS A 58 -5.39 -2.93 -13.78
CA LYS A 58 -4.45 -1.81 -13.69
C LYS A 58 -3.85 -1.55 -15.07
N ASN A 59 -3.97 -0.31 -15.54
CA ASN A 59 -3.38 0.20 -16.76
C ASN A 59 -2.51 1.42 -16.45
N ILE A 60 -1.20 1.22 -16.48
CA ILE A 60 -0.20 2.25 -16.16
C ILE A 60 -0.18 3.36 -17.22
N ALA A 61 -0.46 3.02 -18.48
CA ALA A 61 -0.42 3.98 -19.58
C ALA A 61 -1.63 4.94 -19.56
N GLU A 62 -2.80 4.44 -19.17
CA GLU A 62 -4.01 5.24 -18.99
C GLU A 62 -4.07 5.91 -17.62
N GLY A 63 -3.24 5.47 -16.67
CA GLY A 63 -3.30 5.94 -15.30
C GLY A 63 -4.61 5.54 -14.63
N SER A 64 -5.09 4.34 -14.91
CA SER A 64 -6.35 3.81 -14.37
C SER A 64 -6.14 2.47 -13.67
N ALA A 65 -6.79 2.31 -12.53
CA ALA A 65 -6.90 1.03 -11.86
C ALA A 65 -8.30 0.91 -11.26
N GLN A 66 -8.78 -0.31 -11.13
CA GLN A 66 -10.09 -0.60 -10.57
C GLN A 66 -10.03 -1.90 -9.80
N TRP A 67 -10.76 -2.00 -8.70
CA TRP A 67 -11.14 -3.29 -8.13
C TRP A 67 -12.64 -3.38 -7.94
N SER A 68 -13.13 -4.62 -7.88
CA SER A 68 -14.54 -4.90 -7.62
C SER A 68 -14.70 -6.17 -6.82
N GLY A 69 -15.55 -6.09 -5.79
CA GLY A 69 -16.14 -7.26 -5.13
C GLY A 69 -17.62 -7.44 -5.47
N ALA A 70 -18.17 -6.68 -6.42
CA ALA A 70 -19.58 -6.74 -6.85
C ALA A 70 -20.60 -6.67 -5.68
N GLY A 71 -20.26 -5.98 -4.59
CA GLY A 71 -21.09 -5.84 -3.39
C GLY A 71 -21.13 -7.08 -2.49
N LEU A 72 -20.22 -8.04 -2.71
CA LEU A 72 -20.06 -9.24 -1.89
C LEU A 72 -19.35 -8.90 -0.58
N ALA A 73 -19.67 -9.65 0.46
CA ALA A 73 -19.04 -9.53 1.78
C ALA A 73 -18.14 -10.73 2.06
N LEU A 74 -17.00 -10.47 2.69
CA LEU A 74 -16.08 -11.49 3.18
C LEU A 74 -16.51 -11.96 4.57
N HIS A 75 -16.37 -13.26 4.82
CA HIS A 75 -16.53 -13.84 6.15
C HIS A 75 -15.20 -13.79 6.91
N PRO A 76 -15.21 -13.89 8.26
CA PRO A 76 -13.96 -13.89 9.03
C PRO A 76 -12.93 -14.94 8.57
N ASP A 77 -13.39 -16.13 8.18
CA ASP A 77 -12.52 -17.19 7.68
C ASP A 77 -11.89 -16.84 6.31
N ASP A 78 -12.55 -16.00 5.52
CA ASP A 78 -12.02 -15.54 4.23
C ASP A 78 -10.85 -14.59 4.43
N SER A 79 -10.95 -13.62 5.36
CA SER A 79 -9.86 -12.69 5.68
C SER A 79 -8.61 -13.43 6.18
N LEU A 80 -8.78 -14.45 7.03
CA LEU A 80 -7.66 -15.30 7.48
C LEU A 80 -7.04 -16.11 6.33
N ALA A 81 -7.85 -16.60 5.40
CA ALA A 81 -7.34 -17.30 4.22
C ALA A 81 -6.58 -16.35 3.28
N LEU A 82 -7.08 -15.13 3.08
CA LEU A 82 -6.46 -14.09 2.27
C LEU A 82 -5.12 -13.62 2.84
N ASP A 83 -5.02 -13.39 4.15
CA ASP A 83 -3.76 -13.05 4.82
C ASP A 83 -2.70 -14.16 4.61
N ALA A 84 -3.08 -15.42 4.81
CA ALA A 84 -2.15 -16.53 4.58
C ALA A 84 -1.82 -16.74 3.09
N PHE A 85 -2.76 -16.44 2.20
CA PHE A 85 -2.53 -16.48 0.77
C PHE A 85 -1.54 -15.40 0.33
N ALA A 86 -1.68 -14.16 0.79
CA ALA A 86 -0.75 -13.07 0.52
C ALA A 86 0.69 -13.42 0.97
N LYS A 87 0.84 -14.03 2.16
CA LYS A 87 2.12 -14.56 2.65
C LYS A 87 2.67 -15.69 1.78
N ALA A 88 1.82 -16.57 1.26
CA ALA A 88 2.26 -17.62 0.34
C ALA A 88 2.75 -17.04 -1.00
N LEU A 89 2.07 -16.00 -1.52
CA LEU A 89 2.51 -15.29 -2.72
C LEU A 89 3.83 -14.56 -2.50
N GLU A 90 4.04 -13.99 -1.31
CA GLU A 90 5.28 -13.34 -0.94
C GLU A 90 6.48 -14.31 -1.00
N SER A 91 6.40 -15.44 -0.30
CA SER A 91 7.49 -16.42 -0.30
C SER A 91 7.75 -17.01 -1.69
N GLU A 92 6.73 -17.12 -2.54
CA GLU A 92 6.89 -17.65 -3.91
C GLU A 92 7.39 -16.62 -4.92
N TRP A 93 6.92 -15.36 -4.86
CA TRP A 93 7.18 -14.36 -5.88
C TRP A 93 8.07 -13.20 -5.41
N VAL A 94 7.90 -12.73 -4.18
CA VAL A 94 8.55 -11.52 -3.67
C VAL A 94 9.94 -11.84 -3.11
N GLU A 95 10.07 -12.84 -2.24
CA GLU A 95 11.36 -13.20 -1.64
C GLU A 95 12.41 -13.58 -2.71
N PRO A 96 12.10 -14.41 -3.72
CA PRO A 96 13.07 -14.77 -4.75
C PRO A 96 13.45 -13.58 -5.66
N ALA A 97 12.47 -12.72 -5.97
CA ALA A 97 12.70 -11.51 -6.75
C ALA A 97 13.60 -10.54 -5.97
N SER A 98 13.33 -10.34 -4.68
CA SER A 98 14.13 -9.49 -3.79
C SER A 98 15.57 -9.99 -3.64
N ALA A 99 15.75 -11.30 -3.47
CA ALA A 99 17.08 -11.93 -3.36
C ALA A 99 17.96 -11.72 -4.62
N THR A 100 17.33 -11.50 -5.77
CA THR A 100 18.01 -11.30 -7.07
C THR A 100 17.90 -9.88 -7.60
N LYS A 101 17.23 -8.98 -6.87
CA LYS A 101 16.84 -7.64 -7.32
C LYS A 101 16.08 -7.64 -8.67
N ALA A 102 15.35 -8.72 -8.94
CA ALA A 102 14.51 -8.82 -10.12
C ALA A 102 13.19 -8.06 -9.90
N PRO A 103 12.63 -7.41 -10.93
CA PRO A 103 11.32 -6.79 -10.81
C PRO A 103 10.23 -7.86 -10.68
N ILE A 104 9.17 -7.53 -9.95
CA ILE A 104 7.93 -8.31 -9.92
C ILE A 104 7.09 -7.88 -11.12
N SER A 105 6.54 -8.84 -11.87
CA SER A 105 5.68 -8.54 -13.01
C SER A 105 4.34 -7.94 -12.54
N LEU A 106 3.79 -7.03 -13.34
CA LEU A 106 2.61 -6.25 -12.99
C LEU A 106 1.40 -7.11 -12.56
N HIS A 107 1.16 -8.25 -13.21
CA HIS A 107 0.05 -9.14 -12.88
C HIS A 107 0.24 -9.87 -11.53
N ARG A 108 1.49 -10.16 -11.14
CA ARG A 108 1.81 -10.76 -9.83
C ARG A 108 1.70 -9.72 -8.73
N ASP A 109 2.23 -8.52 -8.98
CA ASP A 109 2.11 -7.36 -8.09
C ASP A 109 0.63 -7.04 -7.80
N LEU A 110 -0.22 -6.95 -8.83
CA LEU A 110 -1.65 -6.68 -8.63
C LEU A 110 -2.38 -7.83 -7.90
N THR A 111 -1.96 -9.08 -8.10
CA THR A 111 -2.55 -10.22 -7.38
C THR A 111 -2.28 -10.15 -5.89
N ILE A 112 -1.05 -9.80 -5.53
CA ILE A 112 -0.64 -9.58 -4.15
C ILE A 112 -1.44 -8.42 -3.54
N ARG A 113 -1.51 -7.27 -4.23
CA ARG A 113 -2.23 -6.09 -3.75
C ARG A 113 -3.72 -6.37 -3.52
N LEU A 114 -4.38 -7.02 -4.47
CA LEU A 114 -5.79 -7.40 -4.31
C LEU A 114 -6.00 -8.37 -3.14
N ALA A 115 -5.10 -9.33 -2.93
CA ALA A 115 -5.21 -10.25 -1.79
C ALA A 115 -5.10 -9.53 -0.44
N MET A 116 -4.16 -8.57 -0.33
CA MET A 116 -3.95 -7.78 0.89
C MET A 116 -5.14 -6.85 1.17
N LEU A 117 -5.60 -6.11 0.17
CA LEU A 117 -6.76 -5.23 0.30
C LEU A 117 -8.00 -5.99 0.81
N LEU A 118 -8.25 -7.18 0.26
CA LEU A 118 -9.35 -8.02 0.71
C LEU A 118 -9.12 -8.61 2.12
N ALA A 119 -7.87 -8.87 2.51
CA ALA A 119 -7.55 -9.39 3.84
C ALA A 119 -7.81 -8.35 4.94
N GLU A 120 -7.59 -7.07 4.64
CA GLU A 120 -7.75 -5.95 5.57
C GLU A 120 -9.22 -5.51 5.71
N ALA A 121 -10.08 -5.83 4.74
CA ALA A 121 -11.50 -5.55 4.84
C ALA A 121 -12.14 -6.18 6.10
N PRO A 122 -12.80 -5.38 6.97
CA PRO A 122 -13.51 -5.86 8.13
C PRO A 122 -14.55 -6.92 7.76
N PRO A 123 -14.70 -7.97 8.57
CA PRO A 123 -15.66 -9.02 8.30
C PRO A 123 -17.09 -8.47 8.14
N GLY A 124 -17.75 -8.83 7.04
CA GLY A 124 -19.09 -8.37 6.70
C GLY A 124 -19.16 -7.09 5.87
N THR A 125 -18.04 -6.38 5.67
CA THR A 125 -17.99 -5.22 4.76
C THR A 125 -18.30 -5.66 3.33
N ARG A 126 -19.21 -4.94 2.67
CA ARG A 126 -19.54 -5.17 1.26
C ARG A 126 -18.55 -4.43 0.37
N ILE A 127 -17.79 -5.19 -0.41
CA ILE A 127 -16.78 -4.64 -1.31
C ILE A 127 -17.46 -4.21 -2.62
N GLY A 128 -17.55 -2.90 -2.83
CA GLY A 128 -18.11 -2.30 -4.04
C GLY A 128 -17.17 -2.41 -5.25
N THR A 129 -17.44 -1.57 -6.27
CA THR A 129 -16.46 -1.25 -7.31
C THR A 129 -15.85 0.11 -6.99
N GLN A 130 -14.55 0.22 -7.09
CA GLN A 130 -13.82 1.46 -6.84
C GLN A 130 -12.85 1.70 -8.00
N ASP A 131 -12.93 2.90 -8.56
CA ASP A 131 -11.97 3.41 -9.52
C ASP A 131 -10.88 4.17 -8.76
N VAL A 132 -9.62 3.83 -9.02
CA VAL A 132 -8.46 4.42 -8.38
C VAL A 132 -7.58 5.01 -9.49
N PRO A 133 -7.81 6.29 -9.87
CA PRO A 133 -6.97 6.95 -10.87
C PRO A 133 -5.52 7.04 -10.39
N ARG A 134 -4.58 7.11 -11.32
CA ARG A 134 -3.16 7.28 -10.97
C ARG A 134 -2.94 8.69 -10.43
N PRO A 135 -2.45 8.82 -9.18
CA PRO A 135 -2.16 10.12 -8.60
C PRO A 135 -0.87 10.70 -9.19
N ALA A 136 -0.59 11.97 -8.90
CA ALA A 136 0.62 12.64 -9.38
C ALA A 136 1.86 12.13 -8.64
N GLU A 137 2.81 11.51 -9.35
CA GLU A 137 4.05 11.00 -8.75
C GLU A 137 5.12 12.08 -8.54
N ARG A 138 5.75 12.06 -7.37
CA ARG A 138 6.80 13.00 -6.96
C ARG A 138 7.98 12.20 -6.38
N TYR A 139 9.21 12.65 -6.66
CA TYR A 139 10.44 11.93 -6.32
C TYR A 139 11.46 12.85 -5.63
N GLY A 140 12.15 12.35 -4.59
CA GLY A 140 13.32 13.00 -3.98
C GLY A 140 13.08 13.57 -2.59
N GLU A 141 13.94 14.49 -2.14
CA GLU A 141 13.67 15.27 -0.91
C GLU A 141 12.41 16.10 -1.12
N ARG A 142 11.54 16.21 -0.11
CA ARG A 142 10.61 17.33 0.01
C ARG A 142 11.44 18.62 0.21
N LYS A 143 12.05 19.10 -0.88
CA LYS A 143 12.84 20.32 -0.95
C LYS A 143 11.89 21.42 -1.41
N LEU A 144 11.68 22.42 -0.57
CA LEU A 144 11.12 23.68 -1.06
C LEU A 144 12.07 24.21 -2.16
N PRO A 145 11.56 24.52 -3.37
CA PRO A 145 12.40 25.00 -4.46
C PRO A 145 13.15 26.29 -4.09
N GLU A 146 14.40 26.43 -4.53
CA GLU A 146 15.11 27.71 -4.45
C GLU A 146 14.46 28.69 -5.45
N GLY A 147 13.73 29.67 -4.91
CA GLY A 147 12.89 30.58 -5.70
C GLY A 147 11.41 30.19 -5.81
N ALA A 148 10.90 29.28 -4.98
CA ALA A 148 9.46 29.03 -4.87
C ALA A 148 8.69 30.32 -4.54
N ALA A 149 7.75 30.70 -5.39
CA ALA A 149 6.72 31.68 -5.07
C ALA A 149 5.56 30.99 -4.34
N GLU A 150 4.93 31.75 -3.45
CA GLU A 150 4.07 31.35 -2.32
C GLU A 150 3.03 30.26 -2.60
N VAL A 151 3.09 29.19 -1.80
CA VAL A 151 1.89 28.61 -1.19
C VAL A 151 1.64 29.43 0.08
N GLU A 152 0.44 29.98 0.16
CA GLU A 152 0.12 31.35 0.62
C GLU A 152 0.18 31.56 2.15
N SER A 153 0.91 32.62 2.53
CA SER A 153 0.94 33.28 3.85
C SER A 153 1.49 32.51 5.07
N CYS A 154 1.06 31.27 5.34
CA CYS A 154 1.43 30.48 6.53
C CYS A 154 2.93 30.15 6.57
N LEU A 155 3.44 29.57 5.48
CA LEU A 155 4.85 29.20 5.35
C LEU A 155 5.73 30.45 5.35
N GLN A 156 5.26 31.54 4.77
CA GLN A 156 6.05 32.74 4.58
C GLN A 156 6.33 33.47 5.89
N GLU A 157 5.31 33.69 6.74
CA GLU A 157 5.50 34.32 8.06
C GLU A 157 6.34 33.43 8.99
N GLY A 158 6.00 32.13 9.07
CA GLY A 158 6.69 31.25 10.00
C GLY A 158 8.11 30.87 9.57
N THR A 159 8.41 30.74 8.27
CA THR A 159 9.79 30.52 7.82
C THR A 159 10.64 31.79 7.88
N HIS A 160 10.08 32.99 7.74
CA HIS A 160 10.82 34.23 8.02
C HIS A 160 11.13 34.41 9.52
N ALA A 161 10.24 33.97 10.40
CA ALA A 161 10.35 34.20 11.84
C ALA A 161 11.23 33.17 12.59
N THR A 162 11.54 32.03 11.98
CA THR A 162 12.20 30.89 12.66
C THR A 162 13.61 30.62 12.14
N VAL A 163 14.47 29.98 12.94
CA VAL A 163 15.84 29.62 12.53
C VAL A 163 15.83 28.37 11.64
N ALA A 164 16.64 28.36 10.59
CA ALA A 164 16.82 27.18 9.73
C ALA A 164 17.17 25.92 10.56
N ASN A 165 16.49 24.80 10.28
CA ASN A 165 16.63 23.51 10.97
C ASN A 165 16.26 23.48 12.47
N SER A 166 15.70 24.56 13.01
CA SER A 166 15.18 24.57 14.38
C SER A 166 13.92 23.73 14.54
N ALA A 167 13.65 23.25 15.76
CA ALA A 167 12.39 22.59 16.09
C ALA A 167 11.17 23.50 15.83
N GLU A 168 11.34 24.79 16.02
CA GLU A 168 10.31 25.82 15.81
C GLU A 168 9.96 25.99 14.32
N ARG A 169 10.97 26.00 13.43
CA ARG A 169 10.74 26.00 11.98
C ARG A 169 10.05 24.73 11.51
N LYS A 170 10.37 23.59 12.11
CA LYS A 170 9.73 22.30 11.77
C LYS A 170 8.25 22.29 12.17
N ALA A 171 7.91 22.87 13.31
CA ALA A 171 6.51 23.02 13.76
C ALA A 171 5.70 23.95 12.84
N VAL A 172 6.31 25.04 12.35
CA VAL A 172 5.69 25.93 11.37
C VAL A 172 5.41 25.23 10.05
N VAL A 173 6.38 24.48 9.52
CA VAL A 173 6.22 23.77 8.23
C VAL A 173 5.11 22.72 8.33
N ALA A 174 5.01 22.04 9.47
CA ALA A 174 3.94 21.09 9.74
C ALA A 174 2.55 21.76 9.85
N ALA A 175 2.48 23.00 10.33
CA ALA A 175 1.23 23.76 10.41
C ALA A 175 0.75 24.32 9.05
N CYS A 176 1.50 24.09 7.97
CA CYS A 176 1.15 24.55 6.62
C CYS A 176 0.92 23.40 5.63
N GLN A 177 0.73 22.17 6.11
CA GLN A 177 0.15 21.09 5.31
C GLN A 177 -1.30 21.47 4.98
N GLU A 178 -1.68 21.38 3.70
CA GLU A 178 -3.04 21.65 3.26
C GLU A 178 -3.83 20.34 3.15
N PRO A 179 -5.16 20.34 3.39
CA PRO A 179 -5.98 19.16 3.16
C PRO A 179 -5.85 18.66 1.72
N ASN A 180 -5.69 17.35 1.53
CA ASN A 180 -5.55 16.69 0.21
C ASN A 180 -4.22 17.04 -0.50
N GLU A 181 -3.07 16.83 0.13
CA GLU A 181 -1.78 16.79 -0.58
C GLU A 181 -1.67 15.54 -1.51
N ASP A 182 -2.70 15.26 -2.31
CA ASP A 182 -2.84 14.09 -3.18
C ASP A 182 -1.61 13.89 -4.11
N GLY A 183 -1.00 12.70 -4.05
CA GLY A 183 0.14 12.31 -4.89
C GLY A 183 1.13 11.34 -4.25
N ILE A 184 1.55 10.30 -4.98
CA ILE A 184 2.63 9.42 -4.49
C ILE A 184 3.93 10.19 -4.34
N TRP A 185 4.37 10.37 -3.09
CA TRP A 185 5.70 10.84 -2.78
C TRP A 185 6.62 9.67 -2.46
N TYR A 186 7.47 9.31 -3.41
CA TYR A 186 8.47 8.28 -3.16
C TYR A 186 9.54 8.78 -2.21
N THR A 187 9.74 8.05 -1.12
CA THR A 187 10.87 8.27 -0.21
C THR A 187 12.18 7.79 -0.83
N ARG A 188 13.31 8.30 -0.33
CA ARG A 188 14.61 7.73 -0.70
C ARG A 188 14.86 6.45 0.09
N CYS A 189 15.64 5.55 -0.51
CA CYS A 189 15.97 4.28 0.12
C CYS A 189 17.11 4.41 1.13
N ASN A 190 16.95 3.75 2.29
CA ASN A 190 17.99 3.59 3.31
C ASN A 190 18.46 4.92 3.92
N VAL A 191 17.52 5.84 4.14
CA VAL A 191 17.80 7.14 4.76
C VAL A 191 16.80 7.44 5.86
N ASN A 192 17.17 8.37 6.74
CA ASN A 192 16.19 8.98 7.62
C ASN A 192 15.43 10.06 6.84
N GLU A 193 14.14 9.87 6.64
CA GLU A 193 13.23 10.89 6.12
C GLU A 193 12.51 11.58 7.27
N TRP A 194 11.99 12.78 6.99
CA TRP A 194 11.16 13.53 7.93
C TRP A 194 9.72 13.40 7.50
N VAL A 195 8.93 12.62 8.24
CA VAL A 195 7.50 12.43 7.96
C VAL A 195 6.72 13.41 8.83
N ILE A 196 5.72 14.06 8.24
CA ILE A 196 4.82 14.98 8.92
C ILE A 196 3.44 14.37 8.83
N HIS A 197 2.80 14.23 9.99
CA HIS A 197 1.48 13.63 10.15
C HIS A 197 0.43 14.74 10.10
N ASP A 198 -0.51 14.69 9.16
CA ASP A 198 -1.58 15.69 9.02
C ASP A 198 -3.00 15.11 9.16
N ALA A 199 -3.29 14.46 10.28
CA ALA A 199 -4.68 14.32 10.68
C ALA A 199 -5.28 15.69 11.02
N ALA A 200 -6.36 16.07 10.34
CA ALA A 200 -7.08 17.32 10.53
C ALA A 200 -7.52 17.57 11.99
N ASP A 201 -7.50 16.56 12.87
CA ASP A 201 -8.03 16.65 14.22
C ASP A 201 -7.21 15.95 15.32
N HIS A 202 -6.07 15.28 15.03
CA HIS A 202 -5.48 14.36 16.02
C HIS A 202 -4.02 14.56 16.39
N CYS A 203 -3.06 14.79 15.49
CA CYS A 203 -1.65 14.99 15.88
C CYS A 203 -0.81 15.56 14.74
N ILE A 204 -0.64 16.89 14.66
CA ILE A 204 0.47 17.45 13.86
C ILE A 204 1.78 17.15 14.60
N MET A 205 2.37 16.00 14.30
CA MET A 205 3.72 15.64 14.76
C MET A 205 4.59 15.41 13.54
N GLY A 206 5.83 15.89 13.61
CA GLY A 206 6.85 15.53 12.64
C GLY A 206 7.93 14.74 13.34
N GLU A 207 8.35 13.63 12.77
CA GLU A 207 9.49 12.87 13.27
C GLU A 207 10.40 12.38 12.14
N SER A 208 11.63 12.06 12.54
CA SER A 208 12.58 11.45 11.63
C SER A 208 12.46 9.94 11.75
N VAL A 209 12.06 9.29 10.65
CA VAL A 209 11.95 7.84 10.53
C VAL A 209 12.96 7.34 9.51
N TYR A 210 13.61 6.22 9.82
CA TYR A 210 14.41 5.54 8.81
C TYR A 210 13.45 4.84 7.84
N VAL A 211 13.55 5.12 6.55
CA VAL A 211 12.70 4.54 5.50
C VAL A 211 13.54 3.62 4.60
N GLY A 212 13.02 2.42 4.36
CA GLY A 212 13.65 1.38 3.54
C GLY A 212 13.71 0.01 4.22
N PRO A 213 14.28 -1.02 3.57
CA PRO A 213 14.21 -2.41 4.03
C PRO A 213 14.81 -2.70 5.41
N ALA A 214 15.67 -1.81 5.91
CA ALA A 214 16.27 -1.91 7.24
C ALA A 214 15.54 -1.06 8.29
N SER A 215 14.39 -0.46 7.97
CA SER A 215 13.60 0.30 8.93
C SER A 215 13.02 -0.62 10.00
N TYR A 216 12.91 -0.07 11.20
CA TYR A 216 12.23 -0.73 12.31
C TYR A 216 10.74 -0.79 11.97
N ASP A 217 10.10 -1.96 12.09
CA ASP A 217 8.71 -2.23 11.70
C ASP A 217 8.35 -1.91 10.23
N CYS A 218 9.35 -1.72 9.36
CA CYS A 218 9.17 -1.47 7.92
C CYS A 218 8.51 -0.15 7.53
N MET A 219 8.64 0.87 8.38
CA MET A 219 8.17 2.24 8.15
C MET A 219 8.27 2.70 6.70
N GLY A 220 7.14 3.18 6.17
CA GLY A 220 7.00 3.76 4.84
C GLY A 220 6.69 2.76 3.76
N LYS A 221 6.71 1.46 4.07
CA LYS A 221 6.44 0.40 3.11
C LYS A 221 4.94 0.29 2.90
N CYS A 222 4.48 0.49 1.67
CA CYS A 222 3.05 0.37 1.38
C CYS A 222 2.57 -1.08 1.46
N GLY A 223 1.51 -1.31 2.23
CA GLY A 223 0.81 -2.58 2.39
C GLY A 223 1.03 -3.27 3.75
N GLY A 224 0.18 -4.25 4.06
CA GLY A 224 0.22 -5.06 5.27
C GLY A 224 1.60 -5.57 5.70
N GLY A 225 2.17 -4.88 6.69
CA GLY A 225 3.35 -5.29 7.43
C GLY A 225 4.66 -5.29 6.65
N CYS A 226 5.67 -5.90 7.25
CA CYS A 226 7.06 -5.76 6.84
C CYS A 226 7.47 -6.36 5.49
N PHE A 227 6.56 -6.98 4.74
CA PHE A 227 6.95 -8.18 4.02
C PHE A 227 6.51 -8.22 2.54
N ILE A 228 5.52 -7.45 2.07
CA ILE A 228 4.88 -7.87 0.81
C ILE A 228 5.14 -6.99 -0.43
N ILE A 229 5.25 -5.64 -0.33
CA ILE A 229 5.43 -4.74 -1.49
C ILE A 229 6.56 -3.74 -1.24
N THR A 230 7.43 -3.49 -2.22
CA THR A 230 8.67 -2.70 -2.02
C THR A 230 8.54 -1.20 -2.28
N GLY A 231 7.32 -0.69 -2.47
CA GLY A 231 7.04 0.75 -2.58
C GLY A 231 7.19 1.43 -1.23
N TYR A 232 8.10 2.40 -1.14
CA TYR A 232 8.25 3.23 0.05
C TYR A 232 7.79 4.65 -0.24
N THR A 233 6.72 5.09 0.42
CA THR A 233 6.10 6.40 0.19
C THR A 233 5.84 7.13 1.49
N TYR A 234 5.57 8.44 1.40
CA TYR A 234 5.31 9.26 2.58
C TYR A 234 3.99 8.88 3.25
N ASP A 235 2.92 8.67 2.48
CA ASP A 235 1.58 8.45 3.04
C ASP A 235 1.51 7.07 3.72
N CYS A 236 2.20 6.08 3.16
CA CYS A 236 2.41 4.80 3.84
C CYS A 236 3.27 4.94 5.12
N ALA A 237 4.23 5.87 5.15
CA ALA A 237 5.05 6.10 6.35
C ALA A 237 4.28 6.85 7.43
N ASP A 238 3.34 7.69 7.02
CA ASP A 238 2.41 8.38 7.90
C ASP A 238 1.45 7.38 8.56
N HIS A 239 0.77 6.56 7.74
CA HIS A 239 -0.12 5.51 8.20
C HIS A 239 0.57 4.53 9.18
N ASP A 240 1.77 4.03 8.85
CA ASP A 240 2.55 3.15 9.73
C ASP A 240 2.83 3.81 11.10
N ARG A 241 3.08 5.12 11.09
CA ARG A 241 3.37 5.88 12.31
C ARG A 241 2.12 6.08 13.13
N CYS A 242 0.99 6.42 12.52
CA CYS A 242 -0.29 6.48 13.21
C CYS A 242 -0.58 5.13 13.90
N GLY A 243 -0.44 4.03 13.16
CA GLY A 243 -0.54 2.68 13.70
C GLY A 243 0.37 2.45 14.92
N ARG A 244 1.62 2.89 14.90
CA ARG A 244 2.53 2.75 16.05
C ARG A 244 2.07 3.51 17.30
N VAL A 245 1.43 4.67 17.15
CA VAL A 245 0.91 5.47 18.28
C VAL A 245 -0.34 4.83 18.87
N HIS A 246 -1.21 4.33 18.00
CA HIS A 246 -2.58 3.92 18.33
C HIS A 246 -2.76 2.40 18.51
N GLY A 247 -1.74 1.59 18.19
CA GLY A 247 -1.77 0.14 18.34
C GLY A 247 -2.13 -0.65 17.07
N GLY A 248 -2.00 0.01 15.92
CA GLY A 248 -2.28 -0.50 14.58
C GLY A 248 -3.69 -0.11 14.14
N SER A 249 -3.79 0.54 12.99
CA SER A 249 -5.03 0.59 12.22
C SER A 249 -4.91 -0.37 11.05
N THR A 250 -5.92 -1.20 10.91
CA THR A 250 -6.18 -1.99 9.69
C THR A 250 -7.58 -1.69 9.18
N ASP A 251 -8.15 -0.57 9.63
CA ASP A 251 -9.57 -0.25 9.48
C ASP A 251 -9.68 1.16 8.86
N PRO A 252 -9.95 1.28 7.54
CA PRO A 252 -10.15 2.57 6.87
C PRO A 252 -11.34 3.38 7.40
N TRP A 253 -12.12 2.84 8.33
CA TRP A 253 -13.26 3.50 8.95
C TRP A 253 -13.02 3.83 10.42
N ASP A 254 -11.84 3.55 10.98
CA ASP A 254 -11.53 3.98 12.33
C ASP A 254 -11.26 5.50 12.38
N SER A 255 -11.57 6.10 13.52
CA SER A 255 -11.43 7.55 13.73
C SER A 255 -10.05 7.97 14.19
N GLU A 256 -9.09 7.04 14.28
CA GLU A 256 -7.74 7.31 14.79
C GLU A 256 -6.70 7.38 13.67
N CYS A 257 -6.74 6.46 12.70
CA CYS A 257 -5.86 6.41 11.54
C CYS A 257 -6.58 6.07 10.20
N GLY A 258 -7.91 6.08 10.19
CA GLY A 258 -8.69 5.67 9.01
C GLY A 258 -8.55 6.63 7.82
N ASP A 259 -8.33 7.92 8.08
CA ASP A 259 -8.02 8.93 7.06
C ASP A 259 -6.63 8.70 6.44
N GLU A 260 -5.61 8.42 7.24
CA GLU A 260 -4.27 8.07 6.73
C GLU A 260 -4.29 6.76 5.92
N TYR A 261 -5.18 5.82 6.25
CA TYR A 261 -5.37 4.62 5.43
C TYR A 261 -5.92 4.99 4.03
N TRP A 262 -6.88 5.92 3.94
CA TRP A 262 -7.43 6.36 2.65
C TRP A 262 -6.40 7.11 1.81
N GLU A 263 -5.57 7.92 2.44
CA GLU A 263 -4.48 8.63 1.79
C GLU A 263 -3.38 7.67 1.32
N ALA A 264 -3.10 6.60 2.07
CA ALA A 264 -2.13 5.58 1.66
C ALA A 264 -2.67 4.57 0.63
N ASP A 265 -3.97 4.55 0.30
CA ASP A 265 -4.58 3.53 -0.58
C ASP A 265 -4.10 3.64 -2.04
N ASP A 266 -4.01 4.87 -2.57
CA ASP A 266 -3.52 5.09 -3.93
C ASP A 266 -2.00 4.83 -4.02
N ASP A 267 -1.24 5.18 -2.99
CA ASP A 267 0.16 4.81 -2.79
C ASP A 267 0.34 3.28 -2.75
N PHE A 268 -0.52 2.59 -2.00
CA PHE A 268 -0.59 1.14 -1.94
C PHE A 268 -1.00 0.52 -3.28
N LEU A 269 -1.71 1.20 -4.16
CA LEU A 269 -2.03 0.63 -5.47
C LEU A 269 -0.98 0.97 -6.53
N TRP A 270 -0.41 2.18 -6.49
CA TRP A 270 0.35 2.76 -7.59
C TRP A 270 1.86 2.79 -7.35
N SER A 271 2.36 2.62 -6.13
CA SER A 271 3.79 2.67 -5.83
C SER A 271 4.61 1.64 -6.61
N THR A 272 5.73 2.09 -7.19
CA THR A 272 6.63 1.28 -8.04
C THR A 272 8.09 1.27 -7.61
N ASN A 273 8.49 2.13 -6.66
CA ASN A 273 9.87 2.16 -6.18
C ASN A 273 10.20 0.82 -5.53
N GLN A 274 11.37 0.26 -5.82
CA GLN A 274 11.87 -0.92 -5.14
C GLN A 274 13.19 -0.54 -4.48
N CYS A 275 13.19 -0.31 -3.17
CA CYS A 275 14.43 -0.19 -2.43
C CYS A 275 15.11 -1.57 -2.37
N GLY A 276 15.98 -1.84 -3.34
CA GLY A 276 16.75 -3.08 -3.46
C GLY A 276 18.17 -3.01 -2.90
#